data_AF-A0A821KIJ3-F1
#
_entry.id   AF-A0A821KIJ3-F1
#
_cell.length_a   1.000
_cell.length_b   1.000
_cell.length_c   1.000
_cell.angle_alpha   90.00
_cell.angle_beta   90.00
_cell.angle_gamma   90.00
#
_symmetry.space_group_name_H-M   'P 1'
#
loop_
_entity.id
_entity.type
_entity.pdbx_description
1 polymer ?
#
loop_
_entity_poly.entity_id
_entity_poly.type
_entity_poly.pdbx_seq_one_letter_code
_entity_poly.pdbx_strand_id
1 'polypeptide(L)'
;MKDLFVQLNDLPDEILIYIFKKLYNDEVLYSLMDVNKRISKIVQDTIFTRDLYLREYSPVDDSTFPLSNPILDRFCSKILPEIGHTIETLYLKGTWIERVFHATNYPNLINLGLCDIQFKITMSLFRVTGKEDDLFSMYT
;
A
#
# COMPACT_ATOMS: atom_id res chain seq x y z
N MET A 1 9.07 -36.10 -20.33
CA MET A 1 8.20 -35.59 -19.26
C MET A 1 7.45 -34.41 -19.83
N LYS A 2 6.12 -34.43 -19.84
CA LYS A 2 5.34 -33.23 -20.15
C LYS A 2 5.29 -32.44 -18.86
N ASP A 3 5.99 -31.31 -18.80
CA ASP A 3 5.85 -30.39 -17.69
C ASP A 3 4.38 -29.95 -17.62
N LEU A 4 3.70 -30.34 -16.54
CA LEU A 4 2.36 -29.89 -16.24
C LEU A 4 2.49 -28.44 -15.74
N PHE A 5 2.48 -27.50 -16.69
CA PHE A 5 2.32 -26.09 -16.38
C PHE A 5 0.88 -25.89 -15.88
N VAL A 6 0.72 -25.81 -14.56
CA VAL A 6 -0.53 -25.37 -13.96
C VAL A 6 -0.63 -23.86 -14.18
N GLN A 7 -1.65 -23.40 -14.88
CA GLN A 7 -1.86 -21.96 -15.02
C GLN A 7 -2.42 -21.42 -13.71
N LEU A 8 -2.02 -20.19 -13.36
CA LEU A 8 -2.50 -19.52 -12.15
C LEU A 8 -4.04 -19.50 -12.09
N ASN A 9 -4.70 -19.33 -13.24
CA ASN A 9 -6.16 -19.31 -13.34
C ASN A 9 -6.83 -20.66 -13.07
N ASP A 10 -6.09 -21.77 -13.13
CA ASP A 10 -6.62 -23.12 -12.86
C ASP A 10 -6.58 -23.47 -11.38
N LEU A 11 -5.84 -22.70 -10.57
CA LEU A 11 -5.74 -22.92 -9.13
C LEU A 11 -7.05 -22.51 -8.43
N PRO A 12 -7.48 -23.21 -7.36
CA PRO A 12 -8.57 -22.77 -6.48
C PRO A 12 -8.29 -21.44 -5.79
N ASP A 13 -9.34 -20.71 -5.39
CA ASP A 13 -9.22 -19.39 -4.74
C ASP A 13 -8.34 -19.46 -3.48
N GLU A 14 -8.49 -20.51 -2.69
CA GLU A 14 -7.76 -20.73 -1.45
C GLU A 14 -6.25 -20.85 -1.69
N ILE A 15 -5.85 -21.47 -2.80
CA ILE A 15 -4.44 -21.62 -3.17
C ILE A 15 -3.89 -20.29 -3.67
N LEU A 16 -4.67 -19.55 -4.46
CA LEU A 16 -4.30 -18.20 -4.90
C LEU A 16 -4.11 -17.26 -3.72
N ILE A 17 -5.06 -17.26 -2.78
CA ILE A 17 -4.97 -16.50 -1.54
C ILE A 17 -3.71 -16.89 -0.77
N TYR A 18 -3.45 -18.20 -0.62
CA TYR A 18 -2.25 -18.66 0.06
C TYR A 18 -0.96 -18.16 -0.59
N ILE A 19 -0.86 -18.21 -1.92
CA ILE A 19 0.31 -17.73 -2.67
C ILE A 19 0.46 -16.21 -2.53
N PHE A 20 -0.59 -15.44 -2.80
CA PHE A 20 -0.52 -13.98 -2.77
C PHE A 20 -0.20 -13.46 -1.36
N LYS A 21 -0.66 -14.12 -0.28
CA LYS A 21 -0.32 -13.73 1.09
C LYS A 21 1.16 -13.92 1.45
N LYS A 22 1.93 -14.62 0.61
CA LYS A 22 3.39 -14.73 0.75
C LYS A 22 4.16 -13.63 0.03
N LEU A 23 3.46 -12.84 -0.79
CA LEU A 23 4.04 -11.73 -1.54
C LEU A 23 3.73 -10.41 -0.85
N TYR A 24 4.44 -9.36 -1.25
CA TYR A 24 4.11 -8.02 -0.80
C TYR A 24 2.79 -7.56 -1.44
N ASN A 25 1.90 -7.05 -0.60
CA ASN A 25 0.55 -6.70 -1.01
C ASN A 25 0.50 -5.55 -2.03
N ASP A 26 1.41 -4.59 -1.93
CA ASP A 26 1.54 -3.50 -2.88
C ASP A 26 1.95 -4.01 -4.27
N GLU A 27 2.91 -4.94 -4.34
CA GLU A 27 3.30 -5.58 -5.60
C GLU A 27 2.16 -6.41 -6.21
N VAL A 28 1.44 -7.15 -5.38
CA VAL A 28 0.29 -7.97 -5.79
C VAL A 28 -0.82 -7.08 -6.34
N LEU A 29 -1.21 -6.03 -5.61
CA LEU A 29 -2.23 -5.08 -6.04
C LEU A 29 -1.82 -4.36 -7.32
N TYR A 30 -0.58 -3.90 -7.40
CA TYR A 30 -0.06 -3.26 -8.61
C TYR A 30 -0.07 -4.22 -9.79
N SER A 31 0.37 -5.46 -9.63
CA SER A 31 0.56 -6.37 -10.75
C SER A 31 -0.74 -7.02 -11.21
N LEU A 32 -1.62 -7.38 -10.27
CA LEU A 32 -2.73 -8.28 -10.52
C LEU A 32 -4.10 -7.60 -10.55
N MET A 33 -4.23 -6.39 -9.99
CA MET A 33 -5.49 -5.67 -10.08
C MET A 33 -5.80 -5.35 -11.55
N ASP A 34 -6.99 -5.78 -11.97
CA ASP A 34 -7.55 -5.67 -13.33
C ASP A 34 -6.98 -6.60 -14.39
N VAL A 35 -6.10 -7.53 -14.03
CA VAL A 35 -5.64 -8.57 -14.95
C VAL A 35 -6.77 -9.54 -15.29
N ASN A 36 -7.57 -9.89 -14.30
CA ASN A 36 -8.71 -10.81 -14.45
C ASN A 36 -9.75 -10.53 -13.36
N LYS A 37 -11.05 -10.59 -13.69
CA LYS A 37 -12.14 -10.31 -12.74
C LYS A 37 -12.08 -11.15 -11.45
N ARG A 38 -11.76 -12.44 -11.57
CA ARG A 38 -11.62 -13.36 -10.43
C ARG A 38 -10.45 -12.94 -9.55
N ILE A 39 -9.29 -12.68 -10.16
CA ILE A 39 -8.09 -12.25 -9.43
C ILE A 39 -8.32 -10.88 -8.78
N SER A 40 -8.92 -9.92 -9.48
CA SER A 40 -9.29 -8.61 -8.92
C SER A 40 -10.12 -8.76 -7.65
N LYS A 41 -11.14 -9.63 -7.69
CA LYS A 41 -11.98 -9.91 -6.51
C LYS A 41 -11.16 -10.45 -5.34
N ILE A 42 -10.21 -11.34 -5.60
CA ILE A 42 -9.34 -11.92 -4.56
C ILE A 42 -8.43 -10.85 -3.95
N VAL A 43 -7.74 -10.06 -4.78
CA VAL A 43 -6.76 -9.08 -4.28
C VAL A 43 -7.41 -7.85 -3.64
N GLN A 44 -8.69 -7.59 -3.92
CA GLN A 44 -9.48 -6.54 -3.28
C GLN A 44 -10.16 -7.00 -1.98
N ASP A 45 -10.10 -8.29 -1.65
CA ASP A 45 -10.67 -8.82 -0.42
C ASP A 45 -9.97 -8.22 0.81
N THR A 46 -10.72 -7.96 1.87
CA THR A 46 -10.21 -7.39 3.12
C THR A 46 -9.04 -8.19 3.70
N ILE A 47 -8.97 -9.51 3.45
CA ILE A 47 -7.84 -10.36 3.85
C ILE A 47 -6.50 -9.85 3.29
N PHE A 48 -6.50 -9.18 2.14
CA PHE A 48 -5.32 -8.62 1.48
C PHE A 48 -5.11 -7.13 1.75
N THR A 49 -6.20 -6.38 1.82
CA THR A 49 -6.17 -4.92 1.76
C THR A 49 -6.24 -4.26 3.13
N ARG A 50 -6.58 -5.00 4.20
CA ARG A 50 -6.69 -4.47 5.56
C ARG A 50 -5.41 -3.75 6.01
N ASP A 51 -4.28 -4.39 5.79
CA ASP A 51 -2.98 -3.82 6.11
C ASP A 51 -2.28 -3.55 4.77
N LEU A 52 -1.94 -2.29 4.44
CA LEU A 52 -1.29 -1.88 3.19
C LEU A 52 0.07 -1.23 3.45
N TYR A 53 1.11 -1.67 2.72
CA TYR A 53 2.48 -1.17 2.87
C TYR A 53 2.99 -0.56 1.56
N LEU A 54 2.88 0.76 1.43
CA LEU A 54 3.41 1.53 0.30
C LEU A 54 4.84 1.97 0.60
N ARG A 55 5.80 1.06 0.45
CA ARG A 55 7.21 1.30 0.78
C ARG A 55 8.06 1.33 -0.48
N GLU A 56 8.89 2.35 -0.63
CA GLU A 56 9.96 2.32 -1.62
C GLU A 56 10.91 1.17 -1.27
N TYR A 57 11.01 0.18 -2.15
CA TYR A 57 12.00 -0.87 -2.00
C TYR A 57 13.38 -0.23 -2.14
N SER A 58 14.01 0.11 -1.02
CA SER A 58 15.45 0.40 -1.03
C SER A 58 16.14 -0.94 -1.21
N PRO A 59 16.80 -1.18 -2.35
CA PRO A 59 17.52 -2.40 -2.49
C PRO A 59 18.77 -2.30 -1.62
N VAL A 60 19.01 -3.32 -0.81
CA VAL A 60 20.32 -3.54 -0.19
C VAL A 60 21.39 -3.89 -1.26
N ASP A 61 20.97 -4.06 -2.52
CA ASP A 61 21.80 -4.15 -3.73
C ASP A 61 21.30 -3.19 -4.82
N ASP A 62 21.87 -1.98 -4.87
CA ASP A 62 21.92 -0.90 -5.88
C ASP A 62 21.26 -1.04 -7.29
N SER A 63 20.16 -1.77 -7.48
CA SER A 63 19.58 -2.04 -8.81
C SER A 63 18.06 -2.24 -8.86
N THR A 64 17.34 -1.96 -7.78
CA THR A 64 15.88 -2.00 -7.79
C THR A 64 15.33 -0.58 -7.64
N PHE A 65 14.67 -0.15 -8.71
CA PHE A 65 14.28 1.22 -8.96
C PHE A 65 13.48 1.81 -7.79
N PRO A 66 13.69 3.09 -7.43
CA PRO A 66 12.75 3.82 -6.59
C PRO A 66 11.35 3.57 -7.15
N LEU A 67 10.36 3.36 -6.27
CA LEU A 67 8.97 3.17 -6.69
C LEU A 67 8.62 4.36 -7.57
N SER A 68 8.68 4.12 -8.88
CA SER A 68 8.70 5.20 -9.85
C SER A 68 7.36 5.93 -9.73
N ASN A 69 7.36 7.23 -10.04
CA ASN A 69 6.13 8.04 -10.06
C ASN A 69 4.92 7.29 -10.67
N PRO A 70 5.06 6.50 -11.76
CA PRO A 70 4.00 5.66 -12.32
C PRO A 70 3.33 4.65 -11.37
N ILE A 71 4.06 4.09 -10.39
CA ILE A 71 3.49 3.12 -9.46
C ILE A 71 2.59 3.84 -8.46
N LEU A 72 3.09 4.92 -7.86
CA LEU A 72 2.27 5.77 -7.00
C LEU A 72 1.09 6.38 -7.76
N ASP A 73 1.29 6.80 -9.01
CA ASP A 73 0.22 7.31 -9.89
C ASP A 73 -0.91 6.28 -10.01
N ARG A 74 -0.57 5.01 -10.31
CA ARG A 74 -1.56 3.94 -10.41
C ARG A 74 -2.25 3.66 -9.08
N PHE A 75 -1.52 3.72 -7.97
CA PHE A 75 -2.13 3.58 -6.65
C PHE A 75 -3.15 4.68 -6.40
N CYS A 76 -2.75 5.94 -6.57
CA CYS A 76 -3.62 7.09 -6.34
C CYS A 76 -4.81 7.15 -7.30
N SER A 77 -4.61 6.85 -8.58
CA SER A 77 -5.68 7.01 -9.58
C SER A 77 -6.63 5.83 -9.67
N LYS A 78 -6.25 4.65 -9.17
CA LYS A 78 -6.98 3.40 -9.43
C LYS A 78 -7.10 2.48 -8.23
N ILE A 79 -5.99 2.09 -7.61
CA ILE A 79 -6.02 1.05 -6.57
C ILE A 79 -6.67 1.57 -5.29
N LEU A 80 -6.18 2.69 -4.77
CA LEU A 80 -6.66 3.27 -3.51
C LEU A 80 -8.16 3.63 -3.54
N PRO A 81 -8.70 4.23 -4.62
CA PRO A 81 -10.15 4.42 -4.74
C PRO A 81 -10.98 3.15 -4.53
N GLU A 82 -10.52 2.01 -5.03
CA GLU A 82 -11.23 0.73 -4.95
C GLU A 82 -11.12 0.09 -3.56
N ILE A 83 -9.96 0.17 -2.92
CA ILE A 83 -9.69 -0.56 -1.66
C ILE A 83 -9.67 0.32 -0.41
N GLY A 84 -9.76 1.65 -0.55
CA GLY A 84 -9.62 2.63 0.55
C GLY A 84 -10.52 2.35 1.75
N HIS A 85 -11.72 1.86 1.48
CA HIS A 85 -12.70 1.50 2.51
C HIS A 85 -12.34 0.24 3.31
N THR A 86 -11.42 -0.60 2.84
CA THR A 86 -11.00 -1.83 3.53
C THR A 86 -9.72 -1.66 4.34
N ILE A 87 -8.97 -0.57 4.12
CA ILE A 87 -7.67 -0.33 4.75
C ILE A 87 -7.90 0.12 6.20
N GLU A 88 -7.36 -0.66 7.14
CA GLU A 88 -7.29 -0.34 8.57
C GLU A 88 -5.90 0.13 8.98
N THR A 89 -4.87 -0.39 8.32
CA THR A 89 -3.48 -0.03 8.59
C THR A 89 -2.80 0.38 7.30
N LEU A 90 -2.21 1.58 7.29
CA LEU A 90 -1.50 2.12 6.14
C LEU A 90 -0.09 2.53 6.54
N TYR A 91 0.91 1.89 5.94
CA TYR A 91 2.31 2.30 6.04
C TYR A 91 2.74 2.94 4.73
N LEU A 92 3.27 4.16 4.77
CA LEU A 92 3.71 4.85 3.55
C LEU A 92 4.94 5.74 3.77
N LYS A 93 5.64 6.03 2.69
CA LYS A 93 6.73 7.01 2.68
C LYS A 93 6.18 8.41 2.94
N GLY A 94 6.82 9.17 3.83
CA GLY A 94 6.36 10.52 4.21
C GLY A 94 6.10 11.45 3.02
N THR A 95 6.90 11.36 1.95
CA THR A 95 6.73 12.16 0.73
C THR A 95 5.46 11.85 -0.08
N TRP A 96 4.75 10.77 0.23
CA TRP A 96 3.56 10.34 -0.52
C TRP A 96 2.25 10.63 0.20
N ILE A 97 2.32 11.07 1.45
CA ILE A 97 1.14 11.22 2.30
C ILE A 97 0.05 12.07 1.65
N GLU A 98 0.41 13.26 1.15
CA GLU A 98 -0.55 14.18 0.53
C GLU A 98 -1.27 13.51 -0.65
N ARG A 99 -0.51 12.88 -1.54
CA ARG A 99 -1.07 12.23 -2.73
C ARG A 99 -1.95 11.02 -2.40
N VAL A 100 -1.55 10.23 -1.41
CA VAL A 100 -2.30 9.05 -0.97
C VAL A 100 -3.60 9.48 -0.30
N PHE A 101 -3.56 10.48 0.58
CA PHE A 101 -4.77 11.00 1.24
C PHE A 101 -5.68 11.81 0.31
N HIS A 102 -5.15 12.37 -0.79
CA HIS A 102 -5.98 12.97 -1.84
C HIS A 102 -6.66 11.96 -2.76
N ALA A 103 -6.17 10.72 -2.82
CA ALA A 103 -6.68 9.71 -3.75
C ALA A 103 -8.08 9.20 -3.37
N THR A 104 -8.35 9.06 -2.07
CA THR A 104 -9.59 8.45 -1.57
C THR A 104 -9.82 8.78 -0.09
N ASN A 105 -10.99 8.37 0.42
CA ASN A 105 -11.28 8.37 1.85
C ASN A 105 -10.91 7.02 2.48
N TYR A 106 -10.48 7.06 3.74
CA TYR A 106 -10.11 5.87 4.51
C TYR A 106 -10.95 5.77 5.79
N PRO A 107 -12.24 5.42 5.68
CA PRO A 107 -13.17 5.45 6.82
C PRO A 107 -12.80 4.47 7.94
N ASN A 108 -12.07 3.40 7.61
CA ASN A 108 -11.68 2.35 8.55
C ASN A 108 -10.21 2.47 9.01
N LEU A 109 -9.50 3.53 8.62
CA LEU A 109 -8.10 3.69 8.98
C LEU A 109 -7.93 3.93 10.48
N ILE A 110 -7.25 2.99 11.13
CA ILE A 110 -6.94 3.02 12.57
C ILE A 110 -5.45 3.32 12.77
N ASN A 111 -4.59 2.77 11.91
CA ASN A 111 -3.14 2.87 12.05
C ASN A 111 -2.51 3.53 10.83
N LEU A 112 -1.77 4.61 11.05
CA LEU A 112 -0.93 5.25 10.03
C LEU A 112 0.54 5.18 10.45
N GLY A 113 1.34 4.46 9.68
CA GLY A 113 2.79 4.42 9.84
C GLY A 113 3.49 5.20 8.75
N LEU A 114 4.51 5.97 9.13
CA LEU A 114 5.32 6.72 8.18
C LEU A 114 6.75 6.20 8.19
N CYS A 115 7.25 5.88 6.99
CA CYS A 115 8.65 5.53 6.76
C CYS A 115 9.38 6.72 6.13
N ASP A 116 10.70 6.80 6.36
CA ASP A 116 11.59 7.83 5.81
C ASP A 116 11.09 9.26 6.04
N ILE A 117 10.70 9.55 7.28
CA ILE A 117 10.27 10.88 7.68
C ILE A 117 11.49 11.81 7.68
N GLN A 118 11.68 12.56 6.60
CA GLN A 118 12.46 13.78 6.70
C GLN A 118 11.66 14.76 7.55
N PHE A 119 12.26 15.22 8.65
CA PHE A 119 11.67 16.01 9.75
C PHE A 119 10.83 17.23 9.31
N LYS A 120 10.97 17.71 8.08
CA LYS A 120 10.20 18.83 7.52
C LYS A 120 8.73 18.50 7.21
N ILE A 121 8.39 17.24 6.90
CA ILE A 121 7.02 16.85 6.50
C ILE A 121 6.10 16.66 7.71
N THR A 122 6.65 16.26 8.86
CA THR A 122 5.88 16.05 10.09
C THR A 122 5.19 17.34 10.56
N MET A 123 5.83 18.49 10.39
CA MET A 123 5.29 19.79 10.83
C MET A 123 4.04 20.26 10.06
N SER A 124 3.88 19.90 8.78
CA SER A 124 2.70 20.31 8.01
C SER A 124 1.47 19.44 8.29
N LEU A 125 1.64 18.19 8.71
CA LEU A 125 0.54 17.28 9.02
C LEU A 125 -0.12 17.58 10.36
N PHE A 126 0.66 17.96 11.38
CA PHE A 126 0.13 18.34 12.70
C PHE A 126 -0.61 19.67 12.70
N ARG A 127 -0.26 20.59 11.78
CA ARG A 127 -1.01 21.83 11.57
C ARG A 127 -2.44 21.60 11.09
N VAL A 128 -2.70 20.50 10.38
CA VAL A 128 -4.04 20.15 9.89
C VAL A 128 -4.90 19.49 10.99
N THR A 129 -4.28 18.89 12.01
CA THR A 129 -4.98 18.13 13.07
C THR A 129 -5.14 18.87 14.40
N GLY A 130 -4.69 20.12 14.51
CA GLY A 130 -5.07 21.03 15.60
C GLY A 130 -4.55 20.67 17.00
N LYS A 131 -3.42 19.96 17.11
CA LYS A 131 -2.74 19.70 18.39
C LYS A 131 -1.29 20.15 18.32
N GLU A 132 -1.06 21.45 18.54
CA GLU A 132 0.29 22.04 18.56
C GLU A 132 0.97 22.01 19.94
N ASP A 133 0.26 21.74 21.05
CA ASP A 133 0.77 22.13 22.38
C ASP A 133 1.60 21.09 23.16
N ASP A 134 1.63 19.81 22.80
CA ASP A 134 2.26 18.78 23.66
C ASP A 134 3.68 18.32 23.23
N LEU A 135 4.22 18.80 22.11
CA LEU A 135 5.51 18.29 21.59
C LEU A 135 6.74 19.12 22.00
N PHE A 136 6.56 20.31 22.57
CA PHE A 136 7.67 21.18 22.94
C PHE A 136 8.35 20.85 24.28
N SER A 137 7.83 19.91 25.08
CA SER A 137 8.44 19.59 26.38
C SER A 137 9.48 18.46 26.35
N MET A 138 9.77 17.85 25.19
CA MET A 138 10.70 16.72 25.10
C MET A 138 12.09 17.08 24.57
N TYR A 139 12.34 18.34 24.19
CA TYR A 139 13.61 18.77 23.59
C TYR A 139 14.17 20.11 24.11
N THR A 140 13.74 20.57 25.29
CA THR A 140 14.45 21.62 26.06
C THR A 140 15.05 21.07 27.32
#